data_AF-A0A522KRX4-F1
#
_entry.id   AF-A0A522KRX4-F1
#
_cell.length_a   1.000
_cell.length_b   1.000
_cell.length_c   1.000
_cell.angle_alpha   90.00
_cell.angle_beta   90.00
_cell.angle_gamma   90.00
#
_symmetry.space_group_name_H-M   'P 1'
#
loop_
_entity.id
_entity.type
_entity.pdbx_description
1 polymer ?
#
loop_
_entity_poly.entity_id
_entity_poly.type
_entity_poly.pdbx_seq_one_letter_code
_entity_poly.pdbx_strand_id
1 'polypeptide(L)'
;MKLKHSLRTLFGTTAAAFMLACSSPGAFAAPPRPFTAQSFADIRTHHAGKPLIVHIWGMTCSPCVGELPKWGEFVHAHRGANVVLVRFDQAPSDATEARLAQAGLSGVESWGVLSEPDEYLRASVQSNWFGDMPRTLLIAPDGTVTTIRGVADSQKVAAWLDSVQPASRHAGR
;
A
#
# COMPACT_ATOMS: atom_id res chain seq x y z
N MET A 1 -47.82 10.75 71.14
CA MET A 1 -48.16 12.13 70.73
C MET A 1 -46.86 12.92 70.60
N LYS A 2 -46.71 13.70 69.51
CA LYS A 2 -45.57 14.56 69.09
C LYS A 2 -44.55 13.98 68.09
N LEU A 3 -44.93 14.20 66.84
CA LEU A 3 -44.18 14.49 65.61
C LEU A 3 -42.92 15.38 65.83
N LYS A 4 -41.82 15.12 65.07
CA LYS A 4 -41.11 16.12 64.23
C LYS A 4 -39.92 15.49 63.46
N HIS A 5 -40.05 15.32 62.14
CA HIS A 5 -39.31 16.00 61.05
C HIS A 5 -37.78 15.76 61.04
N SER A 6 -37.27 14.86 60.17
CA SER A 6 -36.89 15.09 58.76
C SER A 6 -35.53 15.76 58.60
N LEU A 7 -34.56 15.02 58.05
CA LEU A 7 -33.71 15.54 56.97
C LEU A 7 -33.14 14.37 56.16
N ARG A 8 -33.58 14.30 54.90
CA ARG A 8 -33.12 13.36 53.87
C ARG A 8 -31.83 13.91 53.27
N THR A 9 -30.73 13.18 53.39
CA THR A 9 -29.51 13.49 52.63
C THR A 9 -29.54 12.71 51.32
N LEU A 10 -29.95 13.40 50.26
CA LEU A 10 -29.83 12.95 48.87
C LEU A 10 -28.35 12.97 48.47
N PHE A 11 -27.70 11.80 48.41
CA PHE A 11 -26.43 11.67 47.70
C PHE A 11 -26.74 11.54 46.20
N GLY A 12 -26.60 12.65 45.49
CA GLY A 12 -26.78 12.74 44.05
C GLY A 12 -25.72 11.91 43.33
N THR A 13 -26.18 10.98 42.49
CA THR A 13 -25.38 10.24 41.53
C THR A 13 -25.04 11.14 40.34
N THR A 14 -23.83 11.70 40.30
CA THR A 14 -23.25 12.23 39.06
C THR A 14 -22.40 11.15 38.41
N ALA A 15 -23.03 10.34 37.55
CA ALA A 15 -22.32 9.50 36.60
C ALA A 15 -21.81 10.39 35.45
N ALA A 16 -20.55 10.82 35.54
CA ALA A 16 -19.87 11.52 34.46
C ALA A 16 -19.50 10.50 33.37
N ALA A 17 -20.26 10.49 32.27
CA ALA A 17 -19.94 9.72 31.08
C ALA A 17 -18.72 10.34 30.39
N PHE A 18 -17.55 9.73 30.58
CA PHE A 18 -16.31 10.11 29.90
C PHE A 18 -16.36 9.55 28.47
N MET A 19 -16.87 10.35 27.52
CA MET A 19 -16.76 10.06 26.09
C MET A 19 -15.27 10.10 25.71
N LEU A 20 -14.63 8.93 25.60
CA LEU A 20 -13.34 8.79 24.92
C LEU A 20 -13.55 9.13 23.44
N ALA A 21 -13.23 10.35 23.06
CA ALA A 21 -13.03 10.71 21.67
C ALA A 21 -11.75 10.00 21.18
N CYS A 22 -11.90 8.89 20.46
CA CYS A 22 -10.82 8.29 19.68
C CYS A 22 -10.44 9.28 18.56
N SER A 23 -9.51 10.17 18.83
CA SER A 23 -8.82 10.93 17.79
C SER A 23 -7.93 9.94 17.03
N SER A 24 -8.44 9.38 15.93
CA SER A 24 -7.60 8.63 15.00
C SER A 24 -6.53 9.59 14.47
N PRO A 25 -5.23 9.32 14.67
CA PRO A 25 -4.20 10.10 14.00
C PRO A 25 -4.46 10.01 12.50
N GLY A 26 -4.55 11.16 11.84
CA GLY A 26 -4.63 11.22 10.38
C GLY A 26 -3.47 10.40 9.82
N ALA A 27 -3.77 9.42 8.97
CA ALA A 27 -2.75 8.60 8.32
C ALA A 27 -1.94 9.51 7.39
N PHE A 28 -0.85 10.06 7.91
CA PHE A 28 0.17 10.69 7.07
C PHE A 28 0.72 9.64 6.12
N ALA A 29 0.95 10.05 4.88
CA ALA A 29 1.63 9.22 3.90
C ALA A 29 2.97 8.77 4.50
N ALA A 30 3.23 7.47 4.55
CA ALA A 30 4.55 7.02 4.96
C ALA A 30 5.52 7.32 3.80
N PRO A 31 6.67 7.96 4.07
CA PRO A 31 7.64 8.22 3.03
C PRO A 31 8.12 6.89 2.41
N PRO A 32 8.46 6.87 1.11
CA PRO A 32 9.00 5.68 0.49
C PRO A 32 10.24 5.16 1.22
N ARG A 33 10.30 3.84 1.45
CA ARG A 33 11.45 3.20 2.09
C ARG A 33 12.64 3.09 1.14
N PRO A 34 13.89 3.13 1.62
CA PRO A 34 15.07 2.91 0.77
C PRO A 34 15.06 1.53 0.10
N PHE A 35 15.16 1.49 -1.23
CA PHE A 35 15.27 0.24 -1.99
C PHE A 35 16.75 -0.11 -2.22
N THR A 36 17.13 -1.30 -1.76
CA THR A 36 18.49 -1.87 -1.84
C THR A 36 18.44 -3.24 -2.50
N ALA A 37 19.61 -3.88 -2.71
CA ALA A 37 19.68 -5.22 -3.27
C ALA A 37 18.95 -6.29 -2.45
N GLN A 38 18.68 -6.03 -1.16
CA GLN A 38 17.94 -6.96 -0.29
C GLN A 38 16.42 -6.68 -0.28
N SER A 39 16.01 -5.46 -0.63
CA SER A 39 14.62 -5.00 -0.45
C SER A 39 13.60 -5.83 -1.22
N PHE A 40 13.91 -6.32 -2.43
CA PHE A 40 12.98 -7.17 -3.18
C PHE A 40 12.74 -8.52 -2.50
N ALA A 41 13.78 -9.14 -1.95
CA ALA A 41 13.66 -10.36 -1.19
C ALA A 41 12.84 -10.15 0.09
N ASP A 42 13.01 -9.01 0.76
CA ASP A 42 12.24 -8.65 1.96
C ASP A 42 10.76 -8.42 1.63
N ILE A 43 10.46 -7.71 0.53
CA ILE A 43 9.09 -7.53 0.02
C ILE A 43 8.44 -8.90 -0.21
N ARG A 44 9.12 -9.81 -0.92
CA ARG A 44 8.58 -11.16 -1.19
C ARG A 44 8.35 -11.95 0.09
N THR A 45 9.26 -11.87 1.04
CA THR A 45 9.14 -12.55 2.34
C THR A 45 7.96 -12.02 3.15
N HIS A 46 7.81 -10.69 3.23
CA HIS A 46 6.72 -10.05 3.98
C HIS A 46 5.32 -10.40 3.44
N HIS A 47 5.23 -10.59 2.12
CA HIS A 47 3.97 -10.91 1.42
C HIS A 47 3.85 -12.40 1.05
N ALA A 48 4.69 -13.27 1.62
CA ALA A 48 4.70 -14.69 1.28
C ALA A 48 3.33 -15.36 1.46
N GLY A 49 2.97 -16.26 0.53
CA GLY A 49 1.70 -16.99 0.56
C GLY A 49 0.48 -16.15 0.17
N LYS A 50 0.65 -14.91 -0.30
CA LYS A 50 -0.44 -14.03 -0.74
C LYS A 50 -0.20 -13.54 -2.17
N PRO A 51 -1.26 -13.24 -2.94
CA PRO A 51 -1.10 -12.51 -4.19
C PRO A 51 -0.43 -11.16 -3.94
N LEU A 52 0.66 -10.87 -4.65
CA LEU A 52 1.43 -9.63 -4.55
C LEU A 52 1.62 -9.00 -5.93
N ILE A 53 1.31 -7.71 -6.03
CA ILE A 53 1.52 -6.89 -7.21
C ILE A 53 2.66 -5.91 -6.91
N VAL A 54 3.78 -6.04 -7.61
CA VAL A 54 4.89 -5.07 -7.51
C VAL A 54 4.91 -4.24 -8.78
N HIS A 55 4.64 -2.95 -8.67
CA HIS A 55 4.69 -2.01 -9.79
C HIS A 55 5.96 -1.17 -9.73
N ILE A 56 6.79 -1.31 -10.74
CA ILE A 56 8.07 -0.64 -10.91
C ILE A 56 7.87 0.56 -11.85
N TRP A 57 8.24 1.73 -11.35
CA TRP A 57 7.98 3.02 -11.98
C TRP A 57 9.15 3.99 -11.77
N GLY A 58 9.11 5.16 -12.41
CA GLY A 58 10.12 6.21 -12.23
C GLY A 58 9.57 7.61 -12.52
N MET A 59 10.16 8.63 -11.91
CA MET A 59 9.86 10.06 -12.13
C MET A 59 10.28 10.54 -13.52
N THR A 60 11.37 10.00 -14.05
CA THR A 60 11.95 10.25 -15.38
C THR A 60 11.27 9.42 -16.48
N CYS A 61 10.34 8.55 -16.12
CA CYS A 61 9.56 7.73 -17.02
C CYS A 61 8.17 8.36 -17.24
N SER A 62 7.98 9.08 -18.34
CA SER A 62 6.69 9.73 -18.66
C SER A 62 5.48 8.78 -18.63
N PRO A 63 5.50 7.56 -19.23
CA PRO A 63 4.35 6.66 -19.16
C PRO A 63 4.06 6.18 -17.73
N CYS A 64 5.11 5.98 -16.92
CA CYS A 64 4.97 5.60 -15.51
C CYS A 64 4.20 6.66 -14.72
N VAL A 65 4.60 7.93 -14.85
CA VAL A 65 3.94 9.04 -14.18
C VAL A 65 2.48 9.19 -14.64
N GLY A 66 2.22 8.99 -15.93
CA GLY A 66 0.88 9.10 -16.51
C GLY A 66 -0.11 8.01 -16.06
N GLU A 67 0.36 6.85 -15.61
CA GLU A 67 -0.52 5.75 -15.17
C GLU A 67 -0.74 5.67 -13.65
N LEU A 68 0.00 6.42 -12.83
CA LEU A 68 -0.18 6.41 -11.37
C LEU A 68 -1.62 6.67 -10.91
N PRO A 69 -2.41 7.60 -11.50
CA PRO A 69 -3.81 7.77 -11.11
C PRO A 69 -4.65 6.50 -11.29
N LYS A 70 -4.38 5.71 -12.34
CA LYS A 70 -5.07 4.44 -12.58
C LYS A 70 -4.70 3.38 -11.54
N TRP A 71 -3.46 3.41 -11.03
CA TRP A 71 -3.07 2.60 -9.88
C TRP A 71 -3.80 3.04 -8.60
N GLY A 72 -3.99 4.34 -8.41
CA GLY A 72 -4.82 4.88 -7.33
C GLY A 72 -6.27 4.36 -7.38
N GLU A 73 -6.89 4.43 -8.56
CA GLU A 73 -8.21 3.87 -8.83
C GLU A 73 -8.24 2.35 -8.58
N PHE A 74 -7.24 1.62 -9.05
CA PHE A 74 -7.13 0.17 -8.87
C PHE A 74 -7.07 -0.21 -7.38
N VAL A 75 -6.19 0.42 -6.61
CA VAL A 75 -6.08 0.20 -5.15
C VAL A 75 -7.36 0.64 -4.43
N HIS A 76 -8.06 1.66 -4.96
CA HIS A 76 -9.36 2.05 -4.45
C HIS A 76 -10.41 0.96 -4.62
N ALA A 77 -10.53 0.40 -5.81
CA ALA A 77 -11.51 -0.62 -6.14
C ALA A 77 -11.20 -1.99 -5.51
N HIS A 78 -9.91 -2.31 -5.30
CA HIS A 78 -9.45 -3.62 -4.80
C HIS A 78 -8.86 -3.50 -3.40
N ARG A 79 -9.67 -3.01 -2.46
CA ARG A 79 -9.28 -2.91 -1.04
C ARG A 79 -8.77 -4.26 -0.53
N GLY A 80 -7.53 -4.28 -0.05
CA GLY A 80 -6.88 -5.50 0.47
C GLY A 80 -6.06 -6.28 -0.56
N ALA A 81 -5.94 -5.82 -1.81
CA ALA A 81 -4.89 -6.27 -2.70
C ALA A 81 -3.51 -5.82 -2.16
N ASN A 82 -2.52 -6.71 -2.18
CA ASN A 82 -1.16 -6.36 -1.79
C ASN A 82 -0.48 -5.71 -3.00
N VAL A 83 -0.42 -4.38 -3.00
CA VAL A 83 0.26 -3.58 -4.03
C VAL A 83 1.48 -2.91 -3.40
N VAL A 84 2.63 -3.06 -4.04
CA VAL A 84 3.89 -2.42 -3.64
C VAL A 84 4.41 -1.59 -4.81
N LEU A 85 4.69 -0.33 -4.56
CA LEU A 85 5.23 0.60 -5.55
C LEU A 85 6.74 0.72 -5.36
N VAL A 86 7.52 0.52 -6.42
CA VAL A 86 8.97 0.64 -6.38
C VAL A 86 9.42 1.67 -7.41
N ARG A 87 9.89 2.82 -6.93
CA ARG A 87 10.52 3.84 -7.77
C ARG A 87 11.96 3.43 -8.07
N PHE A 88 12.29 3.29 -9.35
CA PHE A 88 13.56 2.72 -9.83
C PHE A 88 14.36 3.69 -10.72
N ASP A 89 14.32 4.97 -10.38
CA ASP A 89 15.20 6.02 -10.88
C ASP A 89 15.68 6.89 -9.72
N GLN A 90 16.59 7.84 -9.90
CA GLN A 90 16.98 8.75 -8.81
C GLN A 90 16.01 9.95 -8.73
N ALA A 91 15.43 10.18 -7.56
CA ALA A 91 14.58 11.33 -7.28
C ALA A 91 14.49 11.60 -5.76
N PRO A 92 14.23 12.85 -5.35
CA PRO A 92 13.98 13.19 -3.96
C PRO A 92 12.78 12.44 -3.35
N SER A 93 12.87 12.08 -2.07
CA SER A 93 11.83 11.32 -1.37
C SER A 93 10.53 12.12 -1.23
N ASP A 94 10.63 13.41 -0.93
CA ASP A 94 9.50 14.35 -0.83
C ASP A 94 8.77 14.53 -2.17
N ALA A 95 9.51 14.65 -3.27
CA ALA A 95 8.95 14.69 -4.62
C ALA A 95 8.23 13.39 -4.98
N THR A 96 8.77 12.25 -4.53
CA THR A 96 8.13 10.93 -4.71
C THR A 96 6.84 10.83 -3.92
N GLU A 97 6.87 11.22 -2.64
CA GLU A 97 5.71 11.22 -1.75
C GLU A 97 4.59 12.11 -2.31
N ALA A 98 4.91 13.34 -2.69
CA ALA A 98 3.97 14.27 -3.28
C ALA A 98 3.33 13.71 -4.57
N ARG A 99 4.13 13.06 -5.41
CA ARG A 99 3.64 12.42 -6.64
C ARG A 99 2.67 11.27 -6.33
N LEU A 100 3.00 10.40 -5.38
CA LEU A 100 2.12 9.31 -4.96
C LEU A 100 0.84 9.85 -4.31
N ALA A 101 0.93 10.90 -3.53
CA ALA A 101 -0.23 11.55 -2.91
C ALA A 101 -1.20 12.12 -3.96
N GLN A 102 -0.68 12.80 -4.98
CA GLN A 102 -1.49 13.31 -6.11
C GLN A 102 -2.24 12.19 -6.85
N ALA A 103 -1.69 10.97 -6.86
CA ALA A 103 -2.30 9.80 -7.46
C ALA A 103 -3.20 9.01 -6.50
N GLY A 104 -3.41 9.46 -5.27
CA GLY A 104 -4.22 8.73 -4.27
C GLY A 104 -3.53 7.49 -3.69
N LEU A 105 -2.19 7.45 -3.73
CA LEU A 105 -1.36 6.30 -3.35
C LEU A 105 -0.59 6.51 -2.03
N SER A 106 -0.87 7.57 -1.26
CA SER A 106 -0.19 7.90 0.00
C SER A 106 -0.13 6.77 1.04
N GLY A 107 -1.13 5.88 1.06
CA GLY A 107 -1.19 4.76 2.00
C GLY A 107 -0.65 3.44 1.44
N VAL A 108 -0.14 3.43 0.21
CA VAL A 108 0.38 2.23 -0.44
C VAL A 108 1.82 2.03 -0.05
N GLU A 109 2.19 0.78 0.23
CA GLU A 109 3.56 0.40 0.49
C GLU A 109 4.46 0.87 -0.65
N SER A 110 5.44 1.73 -0.35
CA SER A 110 6.31 2.30 -1.37
C SER A 110 7.78 2.23 -0.98
N TRP A 111 8.61 2.06 -2.02
CA TRP A 111 10.05 2.02 -1.95
C TRP A 111 10.66 2.89 -3.05
N GLY A 112 11.88 3.37 -2.84
CA GLY A 112 12.61 4.13 -3.86
C GLY A 112 14.11 3.91 -3.77
N VAL A 113 14.77 3.76 -4.92
CA VAL A 113 16.24 3.74 -4.99
C VAL A 113 16.81 5.10 -4.57
N LEU A 114 17.95 5.08 -3.89
CA LEU A 114 18.62 6.28 -3.37
C LEU A 114 19.60 6.92 -4.36
N SER A 115 20.06 6.14 -5.33
CA SER A 115 21.00 6.54 -6.38
C SER A 115 20.59 5.90 -7.70
N GLU A 116 21.21 6.33 -8.79
CA GLU A 116 21.06 5.67 -10.09
C GLU A 116 21.27 4.14 -9.96
N PRO A 117 20.31 3.33 -10.39
CA PRO A 117 20.35 1.89 -10.19
C PRO A 117 21.30 1.23 -11.20
N ASP A 118 22.25 0.46 -10.70
CA ASP A 118 23.16 -0.35 -11.51
C ASP A 118 22.53 -1.70 -11.94
N GLU A 119 23.31 -2.49 -12.66
CA GLU A 119 22.92 -3.82 -13.13
C GLU A 119 22.71 -4.83 -12.00
N TYR A 120 23.45 -4.73 -10.90
CA TYR A 120 23.31 -5.62 -9.75
C TYR A 120 21.99 -5.36 -9.01
N LEU A 121 21.62 -4.10 -8.83
CA LEU A 121 20.35 -3.72 -8.22
C LEU A 121 19.17 -4.18 -9.08
N ARG A 122 19.26 -4.05 -10.42
CA ARG A 122 18.24 -4.61 -11.33
C ARG A 122 18.15 -6.13 -11.22
N ALA A 123 19.30 -6.81 -11.22
CA ALA A 123 19.37 -8.26 -11.10
C ALA A 123 18.80 -8.79 -9.77
N SER A 124 18.85 -7.98 -8.69
CA SER A 124 18.23 -8.32 -7.40
C SER A 124 16.70 -8.42 -7.48
N VAL A 125 16.07 -7.77 -8.46
CA VAL A 125 14.63 -7.88 -8.75
C VAL A 125 14.37 -9.06 -9.68
N GLN A 126 14.98 -9.04 -10.86
CA GLN A 126 14.90 -10.11 -11.85
C GLN A 126 16.20 -10.12 -12.67
N SER A 127 16.89 -11.26 -12.72
CA SER A 127 18.19 -11.39 -13.41
C SER A 127 18.14 -11.10 -14.91
N ASN A 128 16.98 -11.24 -15.55
CA ASN A 128 16.77 -10.98 -16.98
C ASN A 128 16.13 -9.60 -17.25
N TRP A 129 16.10 -8.71 -16.27
CA TRP A 129 15.51 -7.38 -16.42
C TRP A 129 16.58 -6.33 -16.72
N PHE A 130 16.40 -5.64 -17.85
CA PHE A 130 17.33 -4.62 -18.35
C PHE A 130 16.89 -3.17 -18.03
N GLY A 131 15.95 -2.98 -17.12
CA GLY A 131 15.50 -1.65 -16.68
C GLY A 131 14.36 -1.04 -17.50
N ASP A 132 13.63 -1.82 -18.30
CA ASP A 132 12.41 -1.32 -18.94
C ASP A 132 11.36 -0.97 -17.87
N MET A 133 10.81 0.24 -18.00
CA MET A 133 9.75 0.78 -17.17
C MET A 133 8.68 1.45 -18.05
N PRO A 134 7.39 1.43 -17.64
CA PRO A 134 6.89 0.77 -16.45
C PRO A 134 6.89 -0.76 -16.59
N ARG A 135 6.92 -1.44 -15.45
CA ARG A 135 6.91 -2.89 -15.36
C ARG A 135 6.12 -3.33 -14.14
N THR A 136 5.30 -4.36 -14.28
CA THR A 136 4.53 -4.91 -13.16
C THR A 136 4.81 -6.39 -13.01
N LEU A 137 5.17 -6.80 -11.79
CA LEU A 137 5.36 -8.19 -11.41
C LEU A 137 4.13 -8.64 -10.63
N LEU A 138 3.48 -9.68 -11.15
CA LEU A 138 2.33 -10.34 -10.53
C LEU A 138 2.83 -11.64 -9.93
N ILE A 139 2.88 -11.70 -8.60
CA ILE A 139 3.49 -12.79 -7.83
C ILE A 139 2.37 -13.56 -7.16
N ALA A 140 2.15 -14.80 -7.59
CA ALA A 140 1.12 -15.68 -7.05
C ALA A 140 1.50 -16.20 -5.65
N PRO A 141 0.56 -16.75 -4.86
CA PRO A 141 0.83 -17.27 -3.52
C PRO A 141 1.94 -18.31 -3.44
N ASP A 142 2.13 -19.10 -4.50
CA ASP A 142 3.19 -20.11 -4.64
C ASP A 142 4.56 -19.51 -5.04
N GLY A 143 4.62 -18.21 -5.30
CA GLY A 143 5.80 -17.49 -5.74
C GLY A 143 5.98 -17.42 -7.26
N THR A 144 5.08 -18.00 -8.06
CA THR A 144 5.11 -17.90 -9.52
C THR A 144 4.96 -16.45 -9.97
N VAL A 145 5.82 -15.99 -10.89
CA VAL A 145 5.85 -14.59 -11.35
C VAL A 145 5.36 -14.47 -12.78
N THR A 146 4.32 -13.67 -13.00
CA THR A 146 3.91 -13.17 -14.32
C THR A 146 4.33 -11.72 -14.46
N THR A 147 4.90 -11.34 -15.61
CA THR A 147 5.39 -9.98 -15.84
C THR A 147 4.54 -9.27 -16.89
N ILE A 148 4.06 -8.07 -16.58
CA ILE A 148 3.51 -7.11 -17.54
C ILE A 148 4.61 -6.08 -17.85
N ARG A 149 4.91 -5.92 -19.13
CA ARG A 149 5.86 -4.91 -19.62
C ARG A 149 5.09 -3.73 -20.20
N GLY A 150 5.55 -2.51 -19.93
CA GLY A 150 4.84 -1.29 -20.31
C GLY A 150 3.65 -1.01 -19.40
N VAL A 151 2.79 -0.09 -19.84
CA VAL A 151 1.65 0.42 -19.07
C VAL A 151 0.76 -0.75 -18.66
N ALA A 152 0.42 -0.81 -17.38
CA ALA A 152 -0.35 -1.92 -16.84
C ALA A 152 -1.83 -1.80 -17.24
N ASP A 153 -2.35 -2.85 -17.87
CA ASP A 153 -3.77 -2.99 -18.11
C ASP A 153 -4.47 -3.43 -16.81
N SER A 154 -5.19 -2.51 -16.18
CA SER A 154 -5.92 -2.75 -14.94
C SER A 154 -6.87 -3.95 -14.99
N GLN A 155 -7.45 -4.27 -16.16
CA GLN A 155 -8.34 -5.42 -16.31
C GLN A 155 -7.56 -6.73 -16.25
N LYS A 156 -6.35 -6.78 -16.83
CA LYS A 156 -5.46 -7.94 -16.73
C LYS A 156 -4.97 -8.14 -15.30
N VAL A 157 -4.64 -7.05 -14.59
CA VAL A 157 -4.22 -7.12 -13.19
C VAL A 157 -5.38 -7.62 -12.31
N ALA A 158 -6.60 -7.11 -12.51
CA ALA A 158 -7.79 -7.55 -11.79
C ALA A 158 -8.11 -9.03 -12.07
N ALA A 159 -8.15 -9.43 -13.34
CA ALA A 159 -8.42 -10.82 -13.73
C ALA A 159 -7.37 -11.78 -13.17
N TRP A 160 -6.09 -11.38 -13.16
CA TRP A 160 -5.06 -12.17 -12.50
C TRP A 160 -5.34 -12.28 -11.00
N LEU A 161 -5.65 -11.17 -10.33
CA LEU A 161 -5.90 -11.15 -8.89
C LEU A 161 -7.06 -12.07 -8.52
N ASP A 162 -8.15 -12.05 -9.29
CA ASP A 162 -9.30 -12.93 -9.10
C ASP A 162 -8.93 -14.40 -9.31
N SER A 163 -8.02 -14.70 -10.25
CA SER A 163 -7.57 -16.07 -10.52
C SER A 163 -6.72 -16.70 -9.40
N VAL A 164 -6.04 -15.87 -8.59
CA VAL A 164 -5.12 -16.34 -7.53
C VAL A 164 -5.62 -16.06 -6.11
N GLN A 165 -6.76 -15.39 -5.95
CA GLN A 165 -7.37 -15.18 -4.64
C GLN A 165 -8.14 -16.43 -4.18
N PRO A 166 -8.03 -16.82 -2.91
CA PRO A 166 -8.83 -17.92 -2.37
C PRO A 166 -10.33 -17.57 -2.42
N ALA A 167 -11.15 -18.54 -2.83
CA ALA A 167 -12.61 -18.42 -3.00
C ALA A 167 -13.38 -17.89 -1.76
N SER A 168 -12.78 -17.97 -0.56
CA SER A 168 -13.39 -17.50 0.69
C SER A 168 -13.58 -15.98 0.79
N ARG A 169 -12.98 -15.17 -0.12
CA ARG A 169 -13.16 -13.71 -0.14
C ARG A 169 -14.35 -13.23 -0.97
N HIS A 170 -14.90 -14.07 -1.84
CA HIS A 170 -16.04 -13.71 -2.71
C HIS A 170 -17.41 -13.89 -2.01
N ALA A 171 -17.46 -14.56 -0.86
CA ALA A 171 -18.71 -14.84 -0.13
C ALA A 171 -19.16 -13.73 0.84
N GLY A 172 -18.48 -12.58 0.85
CA GLY A 172 -18.72 -11.50 1.83
C GLY A 172 -19.07 -10.14 1.24
N ARG A 173 -19.50 -10.08 -0.02
CA ARG A 173 -19.95 -8.84 -0.67
C ARG A 173 -21.42 -8.93 -1.04
#